data_AF-A0A534L2C7-F1
#
_entry.id   AF-A0A534L2C7-F1
#
_cell.length_a   1.000
_cell.length_b   1.000
_cell.length_c   1.000
_cell.angle_alpha   90.00
_cell.angle_beta   90.00
_cell.angle_gamma   90.00
#
_symmetry.space_group_name_H-M   'P 1'
#
loop_
_entity.id
_entity.type
_entity.pdbx_description
1 polymer ?
#
loop_
_entity_poly.entity_id
_entity_poly.type
_entity_poly.pdbx_seq_one_letter_code
_entity_poly.pdbx_strand_id
1 'polypeptide(L)'
;MEEKILTLHPQGKRGVNISQAKYETMKKTILEVLRKGGLTHHELTDAVERKLKGKFDGSIPWYTEGTKLDLEARGVIERVPGQKHDVYRVKR
;
A
#
# COMPACT_ATOMS: atom_id res chain seq x y z
N MET A 1 24.09 -2.31 -7.34
CA MET A 1 23.33 -2.65 -6.12
C MET A 1 21.89 -2.25 -6.35
N GLU A 2 20.94 -3.08 -5.95
CA GLU A 2 19.52 -2.69 -6.01
C GLU A 2 19.24 -1.71 -4.87
N GLU A 3 18.74 -0.51 -5.20
CA GLU A 3 18.35 0.49 -4.20
C GLU A 3 17.19 -0.04 -3.38
N LYS A 4 17.24 0.16 -2.06
CA LYS A 4 16.22 -0.31 -1.13
C LYS A 4 15.72 0.83 -0.26
N ILE A 5 14.46 0.75 0.09
CA ILE A 5 13.80 1.63 1.04
C ILE A 5 13.40 0.84 2.28
N LEU A 6 13.69 1.40 3.45
CA LEU A 6 13.11 0.96 4.70
C LEU A 6 11.76 1.64 4.88
N THR A 7 10.70 0.84 4.91
CA THR A 7 9.34 1.33 5.15
C THR A 7 9.14 1.77 6.60
N LEU A 8 8.16 2.65 6.81
CA LEU A 8 7.66 3.05 8.12
C LEU A 8 6.39 2.26 8.47
N HIS A 9 6.07 2.18 9.76
CA HIS A 9 4.83 1.60 10.24
C HIS A 9 4.07 2.63 11.09
N PRO A 10 2.74 2.79 10.95
CA PRO A 10 1.99 3.87 11.60
C PRO A 10 2.01 3.76 13.13
N GLN A 11 2.14 2.55 13.66
CA GLN A 11 2.29 2.25 15.09
C GLN A 11 3.74 2.31 15.62
N GLY A 12 4.70 2.86 14.87
CA GLY A 12 6.10 2.95 15.29
C GLY A 12 6.88 1.62 15.30
N LYS A 13 6.28 0.53 14.77
CA LYS A 13 6.97 -0.75 14.58
C LYS A 13 8.04 -0.64 13.49
N ARG A 14 9.01 -1.55 13.52
CA ARG A 14 10.03 -1.64 12.46
C ARG A 14 9.36 -2.07 11.15
N GLY A 15 9.57 -1.28 10.09
CA GLY A 15 9.12 -1.65 8.75
C GLY A 15 10.06 -2.67 8.08
N VAL A 16 9.72 -2.99 6.84
CA VAL A 16 10.43 -3.95 5.99
C VAL A 16 11.29 -3.23 4.95
N ASN A 17 12.41 -3.85 4.58
CA ASN A 17 13.24 -3.39 3.47
C ASN A 17 12.69 -3.91 2.14
N ILE A 18 12.37 -3.00 1.22
CA ILE A 18 11.81 -3.31 -0.09
C ILE A 18 12.70 -2.67 -1.16
N SER A 19 12.87 -3.36 -2.29
CA SER A 19 13.46 -2.76 -3.50
C SER A 19 12.72 -1.49 -3.89
N GLN A 20 13.43 -0.40 -4.12
CA GLN A 20 12.84 0.89 -4.45
C GLN A 20 11.93 0.79 -5.68
N ALA A 21 12.33 0.02 -6.69
CA ALA A 21 11.53 -0.20 -7.90
C ALA A 21 10.19 -0.91 -7.60
N LYS A 22 10.22 -1.94 -6.73
CA LYS A 22 9.01 -2.66 -6.30
C LYS A 22 8.10 -1.77 -5.44
N TYR A 23 8.68 -1.00 -4.54
CA TYR A 23 7.95 -0.04 -3.70
C TYR A 23 7.25 1.02 -4.55
N GLU A 24 7.95 1.65 -5.50
CA GLU A 24 7.35 2.70 -6.33
C GLU A 24 6.24 2.15 -7.25
N THR A 25 6.42 0.94 -7.78
CA THR A 25 5.36 0.25 -8.54
C THR A 25 4.12 0.02 -7.67
N MET A 26 4.32 -0.45 -6.44
CA MET A 26 3.23 -0.73 -5.52
C MET A 26 2.53 0.54 -5.05
N LYS A 27 3.31 1.57 -4.66
CA LYS A 27 2.82 2.89 -4.26
C LYS A 27 1.99 3.53 -5.36
N LYS A 28 2.50 3.56 -6.59
CA LYS A 28 1.76 4.11 -7.74
C LYS A 28 0.43 3.39 -7.93
N THR A 29 0.44 2.06 -7.86
CA THR A 29 -0.77 1.24 -8.04
C THR A 29 -1.79 1.48 -6.93
N ILE A 30 -1.37 1.49 -5.67
CA ILE A 30 -2.24 1.77 -4.51
C ILE A 30 -2.89 3.15 -4.65
N LEU A 31 -2.11 4.20 -4.95
CA LEU A 31 -2.64 5.55 -5.10
C LEU A 31 -3.60 5.66 -6.28
N GLU A 32 -3.32 4.98 -7.40
CA GLU A 32 -4.22 4.96 -8.55
C GLU A 32 -5.55 4.28 -8.23
N VAL A 33 -5.52 3.19 -7.47
CA VAL A 33 -6.71 2.45 -7.03
C VAL A 33 -7.55 3.32 -6.06
N LEU A 34 -6.90 3.97 -5.08
CA LEU A 34 -7.57 4.80 -4.08
C LEU A 34 -8.08 6.15 -4.61
N ARG A 35 -7.64 6.60 -5.79
CA ARG A 35 -8.19 7.79 -6.46
C ARG A 35 -9.68 7.64 -6.80
N LYS A 36 -10.16 6.40 -6.95
CA LYS A 36 -11.56 6.11 -7.30
C LYS A 36 -12.51 6.17 -6.10
N GLY A 37 -11.98 6.18 -4.88
CA GLY A 37 -12.77 6.16 -3.65
C GLY A 37 -12.03 5.48 -2.51
N GLY A 38 -12.61 5.57 -1.32
CA GLY A 38 -12.12 4.82 -0.16
C GLY A 38 -12.41 3.33 -0.33
N LEU A 39 -11.41 2.48 -0.06
CA LEU A 39 -11.53 1.02 -0.14
C LEU A 39 -11.16 0.38 1.19
N THR A 40 -11.83 -0.72 1.54
CA THR A 40 -11.38 -1.57 2.64
C THR A 40 -10.03 -2.21 2.34
N HIS A 41 -9.37 -2.77 3.35
CA HIS A 41 -8.10 -3.48 3.15
C HIS A 41 -8.22 -4.63 2.12
N HIS A 42 -9.31 -5.40 2.18
CA HIS A 42 -9.56 -6.50 1.25
C HIS A 42 -9.75 -5.99 -0.18
N GLU A 43 -10.63 -5.00 -0.37
CA GLU A 43 -10.90 -4.43 -1.69
C GLU A 43 -9.67 -3.76 -2.32
N LEU A 44 -8.86 -3.08 -1.51
CA LEU A 44 -7.60 -2.49 -1.95
C LEU A 44 -6.63 -3.57 -2.43
N THR A 45 -6.40 -4.60 -1.62
CA THR A 45 -5.50 -5.71 -1.95
C THR A 45 -5.94 -6.40 -3.24
N ASP A 46 -7.21 -6.77 -3.33
CA ASP A 46 -7.83 -7.37 -4.51
C ASP A 46 -7.67 -6.51 -5.77
N ALA A 47 -7.87 -5.19 -5.66
CA ALA A 47 -7.76 -4.27 -6.78
C ALA A 47 -6.31 -4.12 -7.26
N VAL A 48 -5.35 -4.11 -6.33
CA VAL A 48 -3.91 -4.07 -6.64
C VAL A 48 -3.47 -5.39 -7.28
N GLU A 49 -3.89 -6.53 -6.73
CA GLU A 49 -3.63 -7.86 -7.31
C GLU A 49 -4.14 -7.96 -8.73
N ARG A 50 -5.39 -7.56 -9.00
CA ARG A 50 -5.93 -7.56 -10.38
C ARG A 50 -5.12 -6.70 -11.34
N LYS A 51 -4.58 -5.56 -10.90
CA LYS A 51 -3.77 -4.67 -11.75
C LYS A 51 -2.37 -5.20 -12.03
N LEU A 52 -1.77 -5.86 -11.04
CA LEU A 52 -0.37 -6.30 -11.09
C LEU A 52 -0.19 -7.79 -11.39
N LYS A 53 -1.28 -8.56 -11.51
CA LYS A 53 -1.26 -9.98 -11.87
C LYS A 53 -0.44 -10.22 -13.15
N GLY A 54 0.58 -11.06 -13.04
CA GLY A 54 1.50 -11.41 -14.13
C GLY A 54 2.49 -10.31 -14.53
N LYS A 55 2.50 -9.16 -13.85
CA LYS A 55 3.38 -8.00 -14.14
C LYS A 55 4.31 -7.64 -12.99
N PHE A 56 4.08 -8.22 -11.82
CA PHE A 56 4.85 -7.94 -10.61
C PHE A 56 5.53 -9.20 -10.11
N ASP A 57 6.82 -9.08 -9.79
CA ASP A 57 7.62 -10.15 -9.23
C ASP A 57 7.56 -10.14 -7.70
N GLY A 58 6.89 -11.14 -7.12
CA GLY A 58 6.72 -11.33 -5.68
C GLY A 58 5.27 -11.32 -5.20
N SER A 59 5.07 -11.49 -3.88
CA SER A 59 3.75 -11.56 -3.26
C SER A 59 3.06 -10.19 -3.21
N ILE A 60 2.15 -9.94 -4.16
CA ILE A 60 1.42 -8.66 -4.23
C ILE A 60 0.72 -8.33 -2.90
N PRO A 61 0.04 -9.25 -2.18
CA PRO A 61 -0.53 -8.95 -0.87
C PRO A 61 0.48 -8.47 0.15
N TRP A 62 1.65 -9.12 0.24
CA TRP A 62 2.69 -8.75 1.20
C TRP A 62 3.28 -7.36 0.91
N TYR A 63 3.60 -7.09 -0.37
CA TYR A 63 4.09 -5.78 -0.78
C TYR A 63 3.02 -4.69 -0.64
N THR A 64 1.75 -5.02 -0.88
CA THR A 64 0.62 -4.11 -0.66
C THR A 64 0.53 -3.73 0.80
N GLU A 65 0.60 -4.70 1.73
CA GLU A 65 0.50 -4.40 3.16
C GLU A 65 1.65 -3.53 3.65
N GLY A 66 2.89 -3.89 3.32
CA GLY A 66 4.07 -3.10 3.71
C GLY A 66 4.04 -1.67 3.15
N THR A 67 3.65 -1.53 1.88
CA THR A 67 3.56 -0.21 1.23
C THR A 67 2.39 0.61 1.76
N LYS A 68 1.21 -0.01 1.99
CA LYS A 68 0.04 0.66 2.57
C LYS A 68 0.35 1.23 3.96
N LEU A 69 0.98 0.43 4.82
CA LEU A 69 1.38 0.87 6.16
C LEU A 69 2.38 2.03 6.09
N ASP A 70 3.35 1.97 5.19
CA ASP A 70 4.30 3.07 4.98
C ASP A 70 3.61 4.35 4.51
N LEU A 71 2.69 4.26 3.55
CA LEU A 71 1.92 5.40 3.06
C LEU A 71 1.01 5.99 4.14
N GLU A 72 0.44 5.17 5.02
CA GLU A 72 -0.33 5.60 6.18
C GLU A 72 0.58 6.33 7.18
N ALA A 73 1.74 5.76 7.51
CA ALA A 73 2.72 6.35 8.43
C ALA A 73 3.28 7.68 7.91
N ARG A 74 3.46 7.81 6.59
CA ARG A 74 3.92 9.05 5.93
C ARG A 74 2.79 10.06 5.71
N GLY A 75 1.54 9.71 6.02
CA GLY A 75 0.39 10.59 5.83
C GLY A 75 -0.01 10.82 4.37
N VAL A 76 0.38 9.94 3.45
CA VAL A 76 -0.03 9.99 2.03
C VAL A 76 -1.45 9.44 1.85
N ILE A 77 -1.77 8.40 2.62
CA ILE A 77 -3.13 7.88 2.74
C ILE A 77 -3.57 8.00 4.21
N GLU A 78 -4.87 8.02 4.42
CA GLU A 78 -5.47 7.99 5.75
C GLU A 78 -6.39 6.77 5.89
N ARG A 79 -6.42 6.23 7.11
CA ARG A 79 -7.40 5.22 7.52
C ARG A 79 -8.59 5.92 8.13
N VAL A 80 -9.77 5.69 7.57
CA VAL A 80 -11.04 6.21 8.04
C VAL A 80 -11.80 5.06 8.70
N PRO A 81 -12.07 5.13 10.01
CA PRO A 81 -12.87 4.11 10.70
C PRO A 81 -14.26 3.99 10.08
N GLY A 82 -14.67 2.76 9.76
CA GLY A 82 -16.01 2.45 9.28
C GLY A 82 -16.83 1.65 10.30
N GLN A 83 -18.13 1.47 10.07
CA GLN A 83 -18.99 0.69 10.99
C GLN A 83 -18.59 -0.78 11.09
N LYS A 84 -18.17 -1.40 9.97
CA LYS A 84 -17.76 -2.82 9.92
C LYS A 84 -16.28 -2.99 9.60
N HIS A 85 -15.79 -2.20 8.66
CA HIS A 85 -14.40 -2.24 8.21
C HIS A 85 -13.89 -0.82 8.00
N ASP A 86 -12.64 -0.60 8.37
CA ASP A 86 -11.93 0.63 8.04
C ASP A 86 -11.72 0.73 6.53
N VAL A 87 -11.79 1.95 6.01
CA VAL A 87 -11.48 2.26 4.62
C VAL A 87 -10.25 3.15 4.53
N TYR A 88 -9.46 2.96 3.48
CA TYR A 88 -8.27 3.74 3.19
C TYR A 88 -8.57 4.67 2.03
N ARG A 89 -8.12 5.93 2.10
CA ARG A 89 -8.25 6.90 1.01
C ARG A 89 -7.00 7.77 0.91
N VAL A 90 -6.78 8.37 -0.26
CA VAL A 90 -5.70 9.36 -0.44
C VAL A 90 -6.00 10.58 0.44
N LYS A 91 -5.03 11.00 1.25
CA LYS A 91 -5.16 12.19 2.09
C LYS A 91 -5.16 13.43 1.19
N ARG A 92 -6.15 14.31 1.36
CA ARG A 92 -6.28 15.57 0.62
C ARG A 92 -5.42 16.66 1.23
#